data_AF-A0A8T0F590-F1
#
_entry.id   AF-A0A8T0F590-F1
#
_cell.length_a   1.000
_cell.length_b   1.000
_cell.length_c   1.000
_cell.angle_alpha   90.00
_cell.angle_beta   90.00
_cell.angle_gamma   90.00
#
_symmetry.space_group_name_H-M   'P 1'
#
loop_
_entity.id
_entity.type
_entity.pdbx_description
1 polymer ?
#
loop_
_entity_poly.entity_id
_entity_poly.type
_entity_poly.pdbx_seq_one_letter_code
_entity_poly.pdbx_strand_id
1 'polypeptide(L)'
;CDCGPKGTCELKNGKKKCNCEDNYADKNGKCTETCEEDDCKHGSKCESKFCKCTEGLSGDKCETIDACTENGALKDCKAEKGTCEYDETNRKATCKCDEGTALDSTAGYCKATCQNDDECNGGSCSGKDGEKICKCKKGLEGDRCETKTECVKGIYKECEKTGGECTFDGTKAICKCPEGKVLDQRKPKEQFCR
;
A
#
# COMPACT_ATOMS: atom_id res chain seq x y z
N CYS A 1 -5.57 34.86 -15.19
CA CYS A 1 -4.55 34.03 -15.86
C CYS A 1 -3.46 33.72 -14.84
N ASP A 2 -2.99 32.47 -14.75
CA ASP A 2 -1.97 32.07 -13.78
C ASP A 2 -0.96 31.11 -14.42
N CYS A 3 0.32 31.48 -14.45
CA CYS A 3 1.41 30.67 -15.02
C CYS A 3 2.28 29.98 -13.95
N GLY A 4 1.89 30.07 -12.67
CA GLY A 4 2.70 29.63 -11.54
C GLY A 4 3.74 30.67 -11.10
N PRO A 5 4.50 30.37 -10.02
CA PRO A 5 5.42 31.31 -9.39
C PRO A 5 6.67 31.62 -10.24
N LYS A 6 6.94 30.81 -11.26
CA LYS A 6 8.16 30.85 -12.09
C LYS A 6 7.94 31.40 -13.49
N GLY A 7 6.89 32.21 -13.63
CA GLY A 7 6.64 32.92 -14.86
C GLY A 7 5.60 34.02 -14.72
N THR A 8 5.61 34.92 -15.68
CA THR A 8 4.61 35.97 -15.81
C THR A 8 3.56 35.55 -16.82
N CYS A 9 2.29 35.94 -16.60
CA CYS A 9 1.23 35.72 -17.57
C CYS A 9 0.92 36.98 -18.38
N GLU A 10 0.85 36.81 -19.69
CA GLU A 10 0.26 37.77 -20.62
C GLU A 10 -0.96 37.16 -21.33
N LEU A 11 -2.02 37.96 -21.51
CA LEU A 11 -3.16 37.59 -22.36
C LEU A 11 -3.01 38.30 -23.71
N LYS A 12 -2.69 37.55 -24.76
CA LYS A 12 -2.62 38.08 -26.14
C LYS A 12 -3.77 37.51 -26.97
N ASN A 13 -4.62 38.40 -27.49
CA ASN A 13 -5.80 38.04 -28.29
C ASN A 13 -6.71 37.01 -27.60
N GLY A 14 -6.92 37.16 -26.29
CA GLY A 14 -7.72 36.24 -25.48
C GLY A 14 -7.06 34.88 -25.20
N LYS A 15 -5.86 34.62 -25.74
CA LYS A 15 -5.08 33.42 -25.44
C LYS A 15 -4.07 33.70 -24.34
N LYS A 16 -3.97 32.76 -23.40
CA LYS A 16 -2.96 32.76 -22.34
C LYS A 16 -1.58 32.49 -22.94
N LYS A 17 -0.61 33.33 -22.59
CA LYS A 17 0.81 33.16 -22.88
C LYS A 17 1.60 33.27 -21.57
N CYS A 18 2.39 32.25 -21.27
CA CYS A 18 3.32 32.28 -20.14
C CYS A 18 4.73 32.64 -20.62
N ASN A 19 5.35 33.61 -19.95
CA ASN A 19 6.76 33.91 -20.10
C ASN A 19 7.48 33.36 -18.85
N CYS A 20 8.21 32.27 -19.03
CA CYS A 20 8.86 31.55 -17.93
C CYS A 20 10.28 32.04 -17.67
N GLU A 21 10.73 31.92 -16.42
CA GLU A 21 12.13 32.16 -16.02
C GLU A 21 13.10 31.17 -16.68
N ASP A 22 14.41 31.46 -16.59
CA ASP A 22 15.45 30.55 -17.07
C ASP A 22 15.32 29.17 -16.40
N ASN A 23 15.53 28.11 -17.18
CA ASN A 23 15.28 26.69 -16.81
C ASN A 23 13.80 26.33 -16.57
N TYR A 24 12.86 27.17 -16.99
CA TYR A 24 11.43 26.85 -17.00
C TYR A 24 10.85 27.03 -18.41
N ALA A 25 9.85 26.22 -18.74
CA ALA A 25 9.11 26.34 -20.00
C ALA A 25 7.62 26.07 -19.78
N ASP A 26 6.78 26.59 -20.69
CA ASP A 26 5.35 26.36 -20.63
C ASP A 26 5.04 24.88 -20.89
N LYS A 27 4.46 24.23 -19.89
CA LYS A 27 3.89 22.89 -19.96
C LYS A 27 2.44 22.99 -19.51
N ASN A 28 1.51 22.78 -20.43
CA ASN A 28 0.07 22.87 -20.18
C ASN A 28 -0.37 24.22 -19.54
N GLY A 29 0.25 25.33 -19.97
CA GLY A 29 -0.10 26.65 -19.48
C GLY A 29 0.47 26.96 -18.09
N LYS A 30 1.42 26.20 -17.56
CA LYS A 30 2.17 26.56 -16.35
C LYS A 30 3.67 26.47 -16.65
N CYS A 31 4.43 27.38 -16.07
CA CYS A 31 5.89 27.32 -16.12
C CYS A 31 6.37 26.16 -15.25
N THR A 32 6.88 25.13 -15.92
CA THR A 32 7.40 23.91 -15.31
C THR A 32 8.90 23.85 -15.55
N GLU A 33 9.64 23.35 -14.57
CA GLU A 33 11.09 23.21 -14.67
C GLU A 33 11.45 22.32 -15.86
N THR A 34 12.42 22.76 -16.66
CA THR A 34 12.94 21.98 -17.78
C THR A 34 13.94 20.94 -17.30
N CYS A 35 14.24 19.93 -18.10
CA CYS A 35 15.29 18.96 -17.81
C CYS A 35 16.55 19.15 -18.66
N GLU A 36 17.66 18.70 -18.09
CA GLU A 36 18.87 18.29 -18.81
C GLU A 36 18.98 16.75 -18.81
N GLU A 37 20.03 16.17 -19.41
CA GLU A 37 20.13 14.70 -19.61
C GLU A 37 20.06 13.89 -18.31
N ASP A 38 20.68 14.37 -17.22
CA ASP A 38 20.80 13.64 -15.94
C ASP A 38 19.71 14.00 -14.91
N ASP A 39 18.81 14.91 -15.26
CA ASP A 39 17.77 15.38 -14.34
C ASP A 39 16.68 14.32 -14.10
N CYS A 40 16.33 13.60 -15.17
CA CYS A 40 15.23 12.66 -15.18
C CYS A 40 15.59 11.37 -14.44
N LYS A 41 14.74 10.93 -13.52
CA LYS A 41 14.99 9.77 -12.68
C LYS A 41 14.62 8.46 -13.36
N HIS A 42 15.17 7.38 -12.80
CA HIS A 42 14.87 6.01 -13.17
C HIS A 42 15.12 5.71 -14.67
N GLY A 43 16.22 6.24 -15.20
CA GLY A 43 16.60 6.09 -16.61
C GLY A 43 15.64 6.75 -17.62
N SER A 44 14.76 7.64 -17.17
CA SER A 44 13.82 8.36 -18.05
C SER A 44 14.54 9.40 -18.91
N LYS A 45 14.00 9.72 -20.09
CA LYS A 45 14.66 10.61 -21.05
C LYS A 45 14.15 12.04 -20.96
N CYS A 46 15.06 13.00 -21.06
CA CYS A 46 14.71 14.38 -21.30
C CYS A 46 14.33 14.57 -22.78
N GLU A 47 13.07 14.88 -23.07
CA GLU A 47 12.54 15.06 -24.43
C GLU A 47 11.78 16.38 -24.52
N SER A 48 12.11 17.23 -25.50
CA SER A 48 11.46 18.54 -25.68
C SER A 48 11.48 19.42 -24.42
N LYS A 49 12.61 19.41 -23.69
CA LYS A 49 12.84 20.12 -22.43
C LYS A 49 12.10 19.57 -21.20
N PHE A 50 11.35 18.48 -21.30
CA PHE A 50 10.67 17.88 -20.15
C PHE A 50 10.95 16.39 -20.04
N CYS A 51 10.93 15.84 -18.82
CA CYS A 51 11.15 14.42 -18.66
C CYS A 51 9.97 13.63 -19.22
N LYS A 52 10.28 12.68 -20.09
CA LYS A 52 9.33 11.70 -20.60
C LYS A 52 9.47 10.44 -19.77
N CYS A 53 8.54 10.31 -18.82
CA CYS A 53 8.57 9.22 -17.85
C CYS A 53 8.29 7.87 -18.51
N THR A 54 9.03 6.87 -18.05
CA THR A 54 8.73 5.47 -18.37
C THR A 54 7.41 5.07 -17.71
N GLU A 55 6.74 4.07 -18.26
CA GLU A 55 5.49 3.54 -17.70
C GLU A 55 5.60 3.21 -16.20
N GLY A 56 4.59 3.62 -15.42
CA GLY A 56 4.58 3.43 -13.97
C GLY A 56 5.39 4.47 -13.18
N LEU A 57 5.91 5.50 -13.84
CA LEU A 57 6.55 6.65 -13.22
C LEU A 57 5.78 7.94 -13.51
N SER A 58 5.81 8.85 -12.55
CA SER A 58 5.23 10.19 -12.66
C SER A 58 6.06 11.25 -11.93
N GLY A 59 5.59 12.49 -11.97
CA GLY A 59 6.34 13.67 -11.54
C GLY A 59 7.03 14.38 -12.70
N ASP A 60 7.49 15.60 -12.46
CA ASP A 60 8.11 16.41 -13.51
C ASP A 60 9.52 15.93 -13.87
N LYS A 61 10.18 15.23 -12.95
CA LYS A 61 11.47 14.57 -13.15
C LYS A 61 11.36 13.05 -13.10
N CYS A 62 10.16 12.48 -13.19
CA CYS A 62 9.90 11.04 -13.13
C CYS A 62 10.38 10.36 -11.84
N GLU A 63 10.38 11.12 -10.76
CA GLU A 63 10.85 10.76 -9.42
C GLU A 63 9.84 9.91 -8.64
N THR A 64 8.56 9.94 -9.05
CA THR A 64 7.49 9.20 -8.37
C THR A 64 7.29 7.85 -9.03
N ILE A 65 7.30 6.79 -8.22
CA ILE A 65 6.97 5.42 -8.66
C ILE A 65 5.50 5.19 -8.34
N ASP A 66 4.64 5.13 -9.35
CA ASP A 66 3.19 5.17 -9.19
C ASP A 66 2.67 4.03 -8.32
N ALA A 67 3.23 2.83 -8.50
CA ALA A 67 2.85 1.66 -7.71
C ALA A 67 3.20 1.79 -6.22
N CYS A 68 4.11 2.67 -5.84
CA CYS A 68 4.51 2.93 -4.46
C CYS A 68 3.72 4.07 -3.81
N THR A 69 2.81 4.73 -4.53
CA THR A 69 1.96 5.81 -4.00
C THR A 69 0.75 5.23 -3.26
N GLU A 70 -0.02 6.06 -2.55
CA GLU A 70 -1.20 5.62 -1.77
C GLU A 70 -2.26 4.85 -2.57
N ASN A 71 -2.31 5.05 -3.89
CA ASN A 71 -3.22 4.36 -4.80
C ASN A 71 -2.56 3.20 -5.55
N GLY A 72 -1.26 2.98 -5.34
CA GLY A 72 -0.46 1.98 -6.02
C GLY A 72 -0.58 0.59 -5.41
N ALA A 73 -0.24 -0.43 -6.20
CA ALA A 73 -0.30 -1.83 -5.78
C ALA A 73 0.73 -2.21 -4.69
N LEU A 74 1.76 -1.40 -4.48
CA LEU A 74 2.83 -1.56 -3.48
C LEU A 74 2.80 -0.44 -2.43
N LYS A 75 1.66 0.23 -2.24
CA LYS A 75 1.51 1.32 -1.26
C LYS A 75 1.94 0.90 0.16
N ASP A 76 1.66 -0.35 0.51
CA ASP A 76 1.92 -0.91 1.83
C ASP A 76 3.33 -1.55 1.93
N CYS A 77 4.11 -1.56 0.84
CA CYS A 77 5.48 -2.09 0.82
C CYS A 77 6.37 -1.38 1.84
N LYS A 78 6.24 -0.04 1.92
CA LYS A 78 7.02 0.80 2.85
C LYS A 78 6.54 0.71 4.29
N ALA A 79 5.41 0.04 4.55
CA ALA A 79 4.73 0.16 5.82
C ALA A 79 5.60 -0.30 6.99
N GLU A 80 6.36 -1.42 6.93
CA GLU A 80 7.35 -1.74 7.99
C GLU A 80 8.53 -2.68 7.62
N LYS A 81 8.56 -3.35 6.45
CA LYS A 81 9.55 -4.43 6.20
C LYS A 81 10.08 -4.49 4.76
N GLY A 82 10.04 -3.36 4.06
CA GLY A 82 10.49 -3.33 2.68
C GLY A 82 10.69 -1.93 2.12
N THR A 83 11.46 -1.89 1.03
CA THR A 83 11.73 -0.69 0.25
C THR A 83 11.11 -0.82 -1.13
N CYS A 84 10.31 0.17 -1.52
CA CYS A 84 9.71 0.21 -2.84
C CYS A 84 10.67 0.90 -3.81
N GLU A 85 11.13 0.16 -4.82
CA GLU A 85 12.15 0.56 -5.80
C GLU A 85 11.59 0.43 -7.22
N TYR A 86 12.25 1.03 -8.20
CA TYR A 86 11.92 0.87 -9.61
C TYR A 86 13.03 0.08 -10.32
N ASP A 87 12.67 -1.08 -10.86
CA ASP A 87 13.56 -1.88 -11.68
C ASP A 87 13.57 -1.31 -13.10
N GLU A 88 14.61 -0.55 -13.42
CA GLU A 88 14.78 0.08 -14.73
C GLU A 88 14.90 -0.93 -15.89
N THR A 89 15.43 -2.12 -15.61
CA THR A 89 15.63 -3.17 -16.62
C THR A 89 14.30 -3.79 -17.01
N ASN A 90 13.47 -4.13 -16.01
CA ASN A 90 12.16 -4.73 -16.22
C ASN A 90 11.02 -3.71 -16.33
N ARG A 91 11.32 -2.42 -16.16
CA ARG A 91 10.38 -1.28 -16.19
C ARG A 91 9.17 -1.50 -15.29
N LYS A 92 9.42 -1.85 -14.04
CA LYS A 92 8.36 -2.12 -13.06
C LYS A 92 8.79 -1.73 -11.66
N ALA A 93 7.82 -1.37 -10.85
CA ALA A 93 8.05 -1.23 -9.42
C ALA A 93 8.27 -2.60 -8.77
N THR A 94 9.16 -2.64 -7.79
CA THR A 94 9.48 -3.82 -6.99
C THR A 94 9.42 -3.44 -5.51
N CYS A 95 9.08 -4.42 -4.68
CA CYS A 95 9.20 -4.29 -3.24
C CYS A 95 10.34 -5.18 -2.79
N LYS A 96 11.43 -4.57 -2.34
CA LYS A 96 12.57 -5.27 -1.76
C LYS A 96 12.28 -5.50 -0.29
N CYS A 97 11.98 -6.74 0.05
CA CYS A 97 11.67 -7.14 1.42
C CYS A 97 12.95 -7.33 2.26
N ASP A 98 12.86 -7.02 3.55
CA ASP A 98 13.94 -7.19 4.51
C ASP A 98 14.19 -8.68 4.80
N GLU A 99 15.34 -8.98 5.41
CA GLU A 99 15.72 -10.36 5.73
C GLU A 99 14.66 -11.06 6.60
N GLY A 100 14.32 -12.30 6.25
CA GLY A 100 13.27 -13.07 6.92
C GLY A 100 11.85 -12.67 6.52
N THR A 101 11.68 -11.87 5.46
CA THR A 101 10.37 -11.48 4.94
C THR A 101 10.26 -11.69 3.44
N ALA A 102 9.04 -11.84 2.95
CA ALA A 102 8.76 -12.03 1.53
C ALA A 102 7.50 -11.28 1.10
N LEU A 103 7.47 -10.84 -0.16
CA LEU A 103 6.39 -10.01 -0.69
C LEU A 103 5.11 -10.84 -0.85
N ASP A 104 4.03 -10.42 -0.17
CA ASP A 104 2.70 -10.88 -0.52
C ASP A 104 2.17 -10.06 -1.70
N SER A 105 2.34 -10.57 -2.91
CA SER A 105 1.93 -9.87 -4.14
C SER A 105 0.44 -9.54 -4.22
N THR A 106 -0.40 -10.24 -3.46
CA THR A 106 -1.84 -9.93 -3.38
C THR A 106 -2.12 -8.76 -2.45
N ALA A 107 -1.36 -8.67 -1.36
CA ALA A 107 -1.57 -7.65 -0.33
C ALA A 107 -0.71 -6.39 -0.56
N GLY A 108 0.37 -6.49 -1.34
CA GLY A 108 1.23 -5.36 -1.69
C GLY A 108 2.27 -5.00 -0.63
N TYR A 109 2.52 -5.87 0.36
CA TYR A 109 3.49 -5.65 1.43
C TYR A 109 4.27 -6.91 1.82
N CYS A 110 5.41 -6.72 2.47
CA CYS A 110 6.28 -7.80 2.94
C CYS A 110 5.75 -8.42 4.23
N LYS A 111 5.67 -9.75 4.27
CA LYS A 111 5.26 -10.54 5.44
C LYS A 111 6.41 -11.39 5.95
N ALA A 112 6.42 -11.68 7.24
CA ALA A 112 7.35 -12.66 7.80
C ALA A 112 7.26 -14.01 7.06
N THR A 113 8.41 -14.61 6.77
CA THR A 113 8.45 -15.95 6.16
C THR A 113 8.13 -17.04 7.18
N CYS A 114 7.64 -18.17 6.69
CA CYS A 114 7.32 -19.34 7.49
C CYS A 114 8.04 -20.59 6.97
N GLN A 115 8.27 -21.57 7.83
CA GLN A 115 8.83 -22.87 7.44
C GLN A 115 7.75 -23.94 7.27
N ASN A 116 6.73 -23.90 8.13
CA ASN A 116 5.61 -24.85 8.13
C ASN A 116 4.29 -24.22 8.64
N ASP A 117 3.20 -24.98 8.53
CA ASP A 117 1.83 -24.53 8.85
C ASP A 117 1.62 -24.21 10.34
N ASP A 118 2.40 -24.79 11.25
CA ASP A 118 2.23 -24.58 12.70
C ASP A 118 2.52 -23.12 13.10
N GLU A 119 3.30 -22.41 12.30
CA GLU A 119 3.62 -21.00 12.51
C GLU A 119 2.47 -20.05 12.11
N CYS A 120 1.42 -20.55 11.44
CA CYS A 120 0.42 -19.71 10.78
C CYS A 120 -0.94 -19.64 11.49
N ASN A 121 -1.04 -19.89 12.80
CA ASN A 121 -2.25 -19.75 13.65
C ASN A 121 -3.60 -20.03 12.94
N GLY A 122 -3.72 -21.16 12.25
CA GLY A 122 -4.94 -21.56 11.53
C GLY A 122 -4.99 -21.21 10.04
N GLY A 123 -3.94 -20.61 9.49
CA GLY A 123 -3.63 -20.53 8.07
C GLY A 123 -2.67 -21.63 7.60
N SER A 124 -2.12 -21.47 6.40
CA SER A 124 -1.15 -22.39 5.80
C SER A 124 0.10 -21.64 5.34
N CYS A 125 1.27 -22.23 5.53
CA CYS A 125 2.53 -21.72 5.05
C CYS A 125 2.71 -22.09 3.58
N SER A 126 2.76 -21.10 2.69
CA SER A 126 2.75 -21.36 1.24
C SER A 126 3.63 -20.40 0.47
N GLY A 127 4.31 -20.92 -0.55
CA GLY A 127 5.23 -20.17 -1.40
C GLY A 127 6.42 -21.02 -1.84
N LYS A 128 7.43 -20.36 -2.42
CA LYS A 128 8.71 -21.00 -2.73
C LYS A 128 9.57 -21.06 -1.48
N ASP A 129 10.56 -21.95 -1.46
CA ASP A 129 11.50 -22.03 -0.35
C ASP A 129 12.26 -20.70 -0.17
N GLY A 130 12.36 -20.23 1.08
CA GLY A 130 12.84 -18.88 1.40
C GLY A 130 11.83 -17.75 1.19
N GLU A 131 10.70 -17.99 0.52
CA GLU A 131 9.65 -16.99 0.21
C GLU A 131 8.25 -17.42 0.71
N LYS A 132 8.16 -18.50 1.49
CA LYS A 132 6.88 -18.99 2.00
C LYS A 132 6.34 -17.99 3.01
N ILE A 133 5.07 -17.65 2.92
CA ILE A 133 4.36 -16.74 3.82
C ILE A 133 3.06 -17.40 4.29
N CYS A 134 2.54 -16.96 5.43
CA CYS A 134 1.26 -17.46 5.92
C CYS A 134 0.10 -16.93 5.06
N LYS A 135 -0.70 -17.86 4.54
CA LYS A 135 -1.98 -17.62 3.89
C LYS A 135 -3.10 -17.88 4.89
N CYS A 136 -3.66 -16.78 5.40
CA CYS A 136 -4.66 -16.82 6.45
C CYS A 136 -6.02 -17.26 5.94
N LYS A 137 -6.74 -18.04 6.76
CA LYS A 137 -8.15 -18.35 6.50
C LYS A 137 -9.00 -17.09 6.64
N LYS A 138 -10.18 -17.11 6.02
CA LYS A 138 -11.15 -16.02 6.11
C LYS A 138 -11.44 -15.70 7.58
N GLY A 139 -11.36 -14.42 7.94
CA GLY A 139 -11.55 -13.95 9.30
C GLY A 139 -10.28 -13.87 10.15
N LEU A 140 -9.12 -14.21 9.57
CA LEU A 140 -7.81 -14.04 10.17
C LEU A 140 -6.96 -13.05 9.36
N GLU A 141 -6.15 -12.24 10.05
CA GLU A 141 -5.22 -11.25 9.50
C GLU A 141 -3.90 -11.27 10.30
N GLY A 142 -2.88 -10.58 9.78
CA GLY A 142 -1.53 -10.54 10.35
C GLY A 142 -0.53 -11.40 9.58
N ASP A 143 0.75 -11.29 9.95
CA ASP A 143 1.85 -12.03 9.31
C ASP A 143 1.79 -13.52 9.62
N ARG A 144 1.25 -13.88 10.79
CA ARG A 144 1.11 -15.24 11.30
C ARG A 144 -0.35 -15.62 11.54
N CYS A 145 -1.29 -14.87 10.96
CA CYS A 145 -2.74 -15.05 11.12
C CYS A 145 -3.22 -14.95 12.58
N GLU A 146 -2.49 -14.20 13.39
CA GLU A 146 -2.70 -14.03 14.83
C GLU A 146 -3.96 -13.21 15.15
N THR A 147 -4.37 -12.33 14.24
CA THR A 147 -5.49 -11.41 14.43
C THR A 147 -6.79 -12.04 13.97
N LYS A 148 -7.72 -12.29 14.90
CA LYS A 148 -9.09 -12.69 14.58
C LYS A 148 -9.91 -11.43 14.30
N THR A 149 -10.26 -11.18 13.04
CA THR A 149 -10.87 -9.92 12.61
C THR A 149 -12.19 -9.63 13.32
N GLU A 150 -13.03 -10.66 13.49
CA GLU A 150 -14.32 -10.52 14.17
C GLU A 150 -14.20 -10.21 15.67
N CYS A 151 -13.08 -10.56 16.30
CA CYS A 151 -12.78 -10.25 17.70
C CYS A 151 -12.30 -8.81 17.90
N VAL A 152 -11.71 -8.18 16.87
CA VAL A 152 -11.14 -6.82 16.99
C VAL A 152 -12.07 -5.79 16.40
N LYS A 153 -12.56 -6.03 15.17
CA LYS A 153 -13.32 -5.06 14.37
C LYS A 153 -14.72 -5.54 13.97
N GLY A 154 -15.06 -6.80 14.23
CA GLY A 154 -16.35 -7.37 13.84
C GLY A 154 -17.31 -7.57 15.01
N ILE A 155 -18.15 -8.60 14.89
CA ILE A 155 -19.32 -8.75 15.76
C ILE A 155 -18.95 -9.08 17.21
N TYR A 156 -17.77 -9.65 17.48
CA TYR A 156 -17.33 -10.07 18.81
C TYR A 156 -16.39 -9.07 19.49
N LYS A 157 -16.25 -7.84 18.96
CA LYS A 157 -15.37 -6.80 19.54
C LYS A 157 -15.64 -6.45 21.00
N GLU A 158 -16.86 -6.71 21.49
CA GLU A 158 -17.25 -6.49 22.89
C GLU A 158 -17.21 -7.76 23.74
N CYS A 159 -16.88 -8.92 23.17
CA CYS A 159 -16.88 -10.21 23.85
C CYS A 159 -16.00 -10.18 25.11
N GLU A 160 -14.73 -9.79 24.95
CA GLU A 160 -13.75 -9.77 26.05
C GLU A 160 -14.12 -8.77 27.14
N LYS A 161 -14.70 -7.62 26.76
CA LYS A 161 -15.16 -6.60 27.72
C LYS A 161 -16.29 -7.09 28.63
N THR A 162 -17.00 -8.14 28.20
CA THR A 162 -18.08 -8.76 28.98
C THR A 162 -17.64 -10.02 29.72
N GLY A 163 -16.33 -10.32 29.70
CA GLY A 163 -15.72 -11.48 30.32
C GLY A 163 -15.81 -12.76 29.48
N GLY A 164 -16.17 -12.66 28.20
CA GLY A 164 -16.10 -13.77 27.26
C GLY A 164 -14.70 -13.94 26.66
N GLU A 165 -14.41 -15.11 26.10
CA GLU A 165 -13.16 -15.40 25.41
C GLU A 165 -13.39 -15.47 23.89
N CYS A 166 -12.76 -14.58 23.12
CA CYS A 166 -12.88 -14.59 21.67
C CYS A 166 -11.81 -15.49 21.03
N THR A 167 -12.25 -16.61 20.43
CA THR A 167 -11.36 -17.65 19.89
C THR A 167 -11.69 -17.97 18.44
N PHE A 168 -10.82 -18.69 17.74
CA PHE A 168 -11.08 -19.18 16.37
C PHE A 168 -11.24 -20.70 16.43
N ASP A 169 -12.36 -21.22 15.94
CA ASP A 169 -12.69 -22.66 16.01
C ASP A 169 -12.11 -23.50 14.85
N GLY A 170 -11.30 -22.87 13.99
CA GLY A 170 -10.78 -23.45 12.76
C GLY A 170 -11.54 -23.02 11.50
N THR A 171 -12.75 -22.47 11.66
CA THR A 171 -13.61 -21.97 10.57
C THR A 171 -13.98 -20.50 10.73
N LYS A 172 -14.30 -20.06 11.95
CA LYS A 172 -14.72 -18.68 12.25
C LYS A 172 -14.33 -18.28 13.67
N ALA A 173 -14.36 -16.98 13.92
CA ALA A 173 -14.29 -16.48 15.28
C ALA A 173 -15.57 -16.85 16.05
N ILE A 174 -15.41 -17.12 17.35
CA ILE A 174 -16.49 -17.41 18.29
C ILE A 174 -16.22 -16.69 19.61
N CYS A 175 -17.28 -16.20 20.26
CA CYS A 175 -17.21 -15.70 21.63
C CYS A 175 -17.71 -16.78 22.59
N LYS A 176 -16.82 -17.28 23.46
CA LYS A 176 -17.16 -18.24 24.51
C LYS A 176 -17.53 -17.50 25.78
N CYS A 177 -18.73 -17.73 26.30
CA CYS A 177 -19.18 -17.07 27.53
C CYS A 177 -18.82 -17.86 28.78
N PRO A 178 -18.52 -17.17 29.90
CA PRO A 178 -18.26 -17.82 31.18
C PRO A 178 -19.56 -18.46 31.71
N GLU A 179 -19.41 -19.35 32.70
CA GLU A 179 -20.57 -20.00 33.35
C GLU A 179 -21.60 -18.98 33.83
N GLY A 180 -22.88 -19.28 33.57
CA GLY A 180 -24.01 -18.43 33.95
C GLY A 180 -24.31 -17.28 32.98
N LYS A 181 -23.50 -17.07 31.93
CA LYS A 181 -23.79 -16.10 30.86
C LYS A 181 -24.08 -16.77 29.53
N VAL A 182 -24.83 -16.09 28.68
CA VAL A 182 -25.08 -16.52 27.30
C VAL A 182 -24.70 -15.43 26.31
N LEU A 183 -24.44 -15.85 25.07
CA LEU A 183 -24.17 -14.92 23.98
C LEU A 183 -25.44 -14.12 23.67
N ASP A 184 -25.35 -12.79 23.70
CA ASP A 184 -26.45 -11.91 23.34
C ASP A 184 -26.62 -11.86 21.82
N GLN A 185 -27.65 -12.54 21.32
CA GLN A 185 -27.96 -12.59 19.89
C GLN A 185 -28.98 -11.53 19.45
N ARG A 186 -29.46 -10.67 20.35
CA ARG A 186 -30.47 -9.64 20.01
C ARG A 186 -29.91 -8.55 19.11
N LYS A 187 -28.59 -8.33 19.16
CA LYS A 187 -27.85 -7.40 18.32
C LYS A 187 -27.04 -8.17 17.27
N PRO A 188 -27.48 -8.23 16.01
CA PRO A 188 -26.78 -8.99 14.97
C PRO A 188 -25.40 -8.42 14.59
N LYS A 189 -25.11 -7.16 14.96
CA LYS A 189 -23.84 -6.48 14.66
C LYS A 189 -22.89 -6.39 15.86
N GLU A 190 -23.29 -6.88 17.02
CA GLU A 190 -22.54 -6.73 18.28
C GLU A 190 -22.99 -7.83 19.26
N GLN A 191 -22.20 -8.89 19.33
CA GLN A 191 -22.45 -10.06 20.15
C GLN A 191 -21.42 -10.14 21.29
N PHE A 192 -21.92 -10.31 22.51
CA PHE A 192 -21.13 -10.33 23.74
C PHE A 192 -21.86 -11.15 24.81
N CYS A 193 -21.21 -11.42 25.94
CA CYS A 193 -21.77 -12.24 26.99
C CYS A 193 -22.64 -11.42 27.95
N ARG A 194 -23.84 -11.92 28.26
CA ARG A 194 -24.77 -11.31 29.21
C ARG A 194 -25.33 -12.32 30.19
#